data_AF-A0AAX2R1J8-F1
#
_entry.id   AF-A0AAX2R1J8-F1
#
_cell.length_a   1.000
_cell.length_b   1.000
_cell.length_c   1.000
_cell.angle_alpha   90.00
_cell.angle_beta   90.00
_cell.angle_gamma   90.00
#
_symmetry.space_group_name_H-M   'P 1'
#
loop_
_entity.id
_entity.type
_entity.pdbx_description
1 polymer ?
#
loop_
_entity_poly.entity_id
_entity_poly.type
_entity_poly.pdbx_seq_one_letter_code
_entity_poly.pdbx_strand_id
1 'polypeptide(L)'
;MKTTEVNRELIGRRCECIFTGLMVTGVIEDTEENEHSTAVKVRFDRPHQWGDDLYNDVRAWGRKTDEFGTLHHLQLLEDKPDFQAMTVVFGEPISQIDRSIFEDAAAWGVCSLQGWVNSYESVRFVAINDHTAVITGEYNFEQVKVWLEKYVPIKSLEIS
;
A
#
# COMPACT_ATOMS: atom_id res chain seq x y z
N MET A 1 3.36 -13.25 -14.54
CA MET A 1 2.81 -12.59 -15.75
C MET A 1 3.22 -13.37 -16.99
N LYS A 2 2.39 -13.42 -18.05
CA LYS A 2 2.70 -14.05 -19.35
C LYS A 2 3.36 -13.07 -20.31
N THR A 3 4.09 -13.57 -21.30
CA THR A 3 4.75 -12.73 -22.33
C THR A 3 3.76 -11.91 -23.15
N THR A 4 2.54 -12.43 -23.37
CA THR A 4 1.47 -11.75 -24.11
C THR A 4 0.80 -10.62 -23.33
N GLU A 5 0.99 -10.56 -22.01
CA GLU A 5 0.40 -9.54 -21.14
C GLU A 5 1.28 -8.29 -21.04
N VAL A 6 2.56 -8.39 -21.42
CA VAL A 6 3.49 -7.28 -21.37
C VAL A 6 3.17 -6.28 -22.47
N ASN A 7 2.92 -5.03 -22.07
CA ASN A 7 2.67 -3.92 -22.95
C ASN A 7 3.11 -2.60 -22.28
N ARG A 8 3.15 -1.51 -23.05
CA ARG A 8 3.62 -0.20 -22.59
C ARG A 8 2.74 0.46 -21.52
N GLU A 9 1.49 0.04 -21.34
CA GLU A 9 0.60 0.56 -20.29
C GLU A 9 1.00 0.07 -18.89
N LEU A 10 1.88 -0.94 -18.80
CA LEU A 10 2.45 -1.40 -17.55
C LEU A 10 3.50 -0.45 -16.97
N ILE A 11 4.06 0.45 -17.79
CA ILE A 11 5.08 1.39 -17.34
C ILE A 11 4.48 2.33 -16.28
N GLY A 12 5.19 2.46 -15.16
CA GLY A 12 4.75 3.21 -13.99
C GLY A 12 3.97 2.39 -12.96
N ARG A 13 3.52 1.19 -13.30
CA ARG A 13 2.79 0.32 -12.36
C ARG A 13 3.72 -0.32 -11.35
N ARG A 14 3.20 -0.51 -10.14
CA ARG A 14 3.91 -1.25 -9.08
C ARG A 14 3.86 -2.74 -9.37
N CYS A 15 4.96 -3.43 -9.08
CA CYS A 15 5.03 -4.88 -9.20
C CYS A 15 5.93 -5.49 -8.13
N GLU A 16 5.69 -6.77 -7.88
CA GLU A 16 6.61 -7.67 -7.20
C GLU A 16 7.26 -8.57 -8.25
N CYS A 17 8.58 -8.74 -8.18
CA CYS A 17 9.33 -9.59 -9.09
C CYS A 17 10.44 -10.34 -8.35
N ILE A 18 11.02 -11.36 -8.99
CA ILE A 18 12.11 -12.14 -8.39
C ILE A 18 13.48 -11.55 -8.76
N PHE A 19 14.35 -11.37 -7.76
CA PHE A 19 15.75 -11.00 -7.91
C PHE A 19 16.62 -11.93 -7.08
N THR A 20 17.51 -12.69 -7.73
CA THR A 20 18.45 -13.63 -7.09
C THR A 20 17.81 -14.60 -6.06
N GLY A 21 16.56 -15.01 -6.30
CA GLY A 21 15.80 -15.89 -5.41
C GLY A 21 14.98 -15.19 -4.32
N LEU A 22 15.02 -13.86 -4.23
CA LEU A 22 14.21 -13.04 -3.34
C LEU A 22 13.06 -12.38 -4.10
N MET A 23 11.91 -12.26 -3.47
CA MET A 23 10.82 -11.41 -3.98
C MET A 23 11.11 -9.96 -3.59
N VAL A 24 11.10 -9.07 -4.57
CA VAL A 24 11.43 -7.65 -4.42
C VAL A 24 10.35 -6.80 -5.08
N THR A 25 10.05 -5.66 -4.46
CA THR A 25 9.06 -4.70 -4.96
C THR A 25 9.73 -3.57 -5.73
N GLY A 26 9.02 -3.07 -6.73
CA GLY A 26 9.51 -1.98 -7.56
C GLY A 26 8.45 -1.42 -8.51
N VAL A 27 8.91 -0.58 -9.42
CA VAL A 27 8.11 0.06 -10.45
C VAL A 27 8.64 -0.35 -11.82
N ILE A 28 7.74 -0.70 -12.73
CA ILE A 28 8.10 -1.00 -14.12
C ILE A 28 8.49 0.31 -14.81
N GLU A 29 9.73 0.40 -15.28
CA GLU A 29 10.24 1.59 -15.97
C GLU A 29 10.17 1.47 -17.49
N ASP A 30 10.33 0.25 -18.01
CA ASP A 30 10.41 0.01 -19.44
C ASP A 30 9.95 -1.41 -19.79
N THR A 31 9.58 -1.60 -21.06
CA THR A 31 9.19 -2.88 -21.63
C THR A 31 9.96 -3.12 -22.90
N GLU A 32 10.62 -4.26 -23.01
CA GLU A 32 11.42 -4.66 -24.16
C GLU A 32 10.78 -5.88 -24.84
N GLU A 33 10.65 -5.85 -26.15
CA GLU A 33 10.12 -6.97 -26.93
C GLU A 33 11.02 -7.24 -28.14
N ASN A 34 11.34 -8.51 -28.37
CA ASN A 34 12.03 -8.96 -29.56
C ASN A 34 11.34 -10.21 -30.16
N GLU A 35 11.92 -10.81 -31.19
CA GLU A 35 11.34 -11.98 -31.87
C GLU A 35 11.11 -13.19 -30.95
N HIS A 36 11.95 -13.37 -29.92
CA HIS A 36 11.99 -14.59 -29.11
C HIS A 36 11.54 -14.40 -27.66
N SER A 37 11.60 -13.19 -27.14
CA SER A 37 11.34 -12.91 -25.73
C SER A 37 10.69 -11.55 -25.52
N THR A 38 10.00 -11.43 -24.41
CA THR A 38 9.50 -10.17 -23.87
C THR A 38 10.09 -9.97 -22.47
N ALA A 39 10.41 -8.73 -22.12
CA ALA A 39 10.94 -8.38 -20.83
C ALA A 39 10.38 -7.07 -20.31
N VAL A 40 10.38 -6.91 -18.99
CA VAL A 40 10.10 -5.64 -18.32
C VAL A 40 11.28 -5.29 -17.41
N LYS A 41 11.67 -4.02 -17.44
CA LYS A 41 12.68 -3.47 -16.53
C LYS A 41 11.97 -2.96 -15.29
N VAL A 42 12.33 -3.50 -14.13
CA VAL A 42 11.78 -3.11 -12.82
C VAL A 42 12.86 -2.39 -12.05
N ARG A 43 12.64 -1.12 -11.72
CA ARG A 43 13.47 -0.41 -10.73
C ARG A 43 12.95 -0.71 -9.33
N PHE A 44 13.85 -1.09 -8.44
CA PHE A 44 13.51 -1.42 -7.07
C PHE A 44 13.14 -0.18 -6.26
N ASP A 45 12.30 -0.38 -5.24
CA ASP A 45 12.00 0.67 -4.25
C ASP A 45 13.25 1.10 -3.47
N ARG A 46 14.12 0.13 -3.21
CA ARG A 46 15.42 0.31 -2.55
C ARG A 46 16.47 -0.53 -3.25
N PRO A 47 17.74 -0.10 -3.28
CA PRO A 47 18.80 -0.90 -3.86
C PRO A 47 19.00 -2.22 -3.10
N HIS A 48 19.26 -3.31 -3.82
CA HIS A 48 19.49 -4.64 -3.25
C HIS A 48 20.95 -5.06 -3.47
N GLN A 49 21.63 -5.48 -2.41
CA GLN A 49 23.01 -5.97 -2.50
C GLN A 49 23.02 -7.43 -2.95
N TRP A 50 23.87 -7.75 -3.92
CA TRP A 50 24.17 -9.12 -4.30
C TRP A 50 25.67 -9.27 -4.53
N GLY A 51 26.33 -10.08 -3.70
CA GLY A 51 27.79 -10.11 -3.64
C GLY A 51 28.34 -8.76 -3.16
N ASP A 52 29.31 -8.24 -3.89
CA ASP A 52 29.96 -6.95 -3.61
C ASP A 52 29.27 -5.76 -4.32
N ASP A 53 28.25 -6.03 -5.14
CA ASP A 53 27.57 -5.04 -5.97
C ASP A 53 26.19 -4.67 -5.43
N LEU A 54 25.77 -3.43 -5.71
CA LEU A 54 24.45 -2.90 -5.35
C LEU A 54 23.61 -2.70 -6.62
N TYR A 55 22.49 -3.41 -6.69
CA TYR A 55 21.58 -3.41 -7.83
C TYR A 55 20.39 -2.51 -7.56
N ASN A 56 20.03 -1.68 -8.54
CA ASN A 56 18.88 -0.78 -8.45
C ASN A 56 17.69 -1.27 -9.28
N ASP A 57 17.91 -2.21 -10.19
CA ASP A 57 16.91 -2.70 -11.11
C ASP A 57 17.20 -4.14 -11.56
N VAL A 58 16.18 -4.78 -12.16
CA VAL A 58 16.27 -6.07 -12.81
C VAL A 58 15.42 -6.11 -14.06
N ARG A 59 15.85 -6.91 -15.04
CA ARG A 59 15.02 -7.28 -16.19
C ARG A 59 14.33 -8.61 -15.92
N ALA A 60 13.01 -8.56 -15.73
CA ALA A 60 12.17 -9.75 -15.70
C ALA A 60 11.79 -10.14 -17.12
N TRP A 61 12.24 -11.30 -17.60
CA TRP A 61 12.11 -11.72 -19.01
C TRP A 61 11.38 -13.06 -19.15
N GLY A 62 10.76 -13.30 -20.30
CA GLY A 62 10.09 -14.55 -20.63
C GLY A 62 10.21 -14.86 -22.13
N ARG A 63 10.45 -16.13 -22.47
CA ARG A 63 10.46 -16.60 -23.86
C ARG A 63 9.04 -16.75 -24.39
N LYS A 64 8.80 -16.30 -25.61
CA LYS A 64 7.49 -16.41 -26.27
C LYS A 64 7.10 -17.85 -26.63
N THR A 65 8.08 -18.74 -26.78
CA THR A 65 7.85 -20.13 -27.20
C THR A 65 7.25 -20.99 -26.09
N ASP A 66 7.69 -20.82 -24.85
CA ASP A 66 7.34 -21.71 -23.73
C ASP A 66 7.17 -20.97 -22.39
N GLU A 67 7.14 -19.64 -22.40
CA GLU A 67 6.97 -18.78 -21.23
C GLU A 67 8.08 -18.92 -20.16
N PHE A 68 9.20 -19.57 -20.50
CA PHE A 68 10.32 -19.72 -19.57
C PHE A 68 11.04 -18.39 -19.33
N GLY A 69 11.41 -18.11 -18.07
CA GLY A 69 12.15 -16.91 -17.66
C GLY A 69 11.51 -16.26 -16.43
N THR A 70 12.14 -15.27 -15.82
CA THR A 70 11.69 -14.68 -14.54
C THR A 70 10.35 -13.94 -14.59
N LEU A 71 9.83 -13.61 -15.78
CA LEU A 71 8.57 -12.88 -15.96
C LEU A 71 7.34 -13.61 -15.38
N HIS A 72 7.34 -14.94 -15.35
CA HIS A 72 6.21 -15.68 -14.78
C HIS A 72 6.07 -15.47 -13.27
N HIS A 73 7.14 -15.12 -12.56
CA HIS A 73 7.12 -14.73 -11.15
C HIS A 73 6.67 -13.28 -10.91
N LEU A 74 6.61 -12.46 -11.96
CA LEU A 74 6.19 -11.07 -11.82
C LEU A 74 4.69 -10.98 -11.58
N GLN A 75 4.32 -10.21 -10.55
CA GLN A 75 2.94 -9.90 -10.18
C GLN A 75 2.77 -8.39 -10.11
N LEU A 76 1.72 -7.88 -10.74
CA LEU A 76 1.34 -6.48 -10.59
C LEU A 76 0.72 -6.30 -9.22
N LEU A 77 1.18 -5.29 -8.49
CA LEU A 77 0.56 -4.87 -7.25
C LEU A 77 -0.66 -4.01 -7.61
N GLU A 78 -1.66 -4.01 -6.72
CA GLU A 78 -2.76 -3.06 -6.84
C GLU A 78 -2.21 -1.64 -6.75
N ASP A 79 -2.67 -0.77 -7.65
CA ASP A 79 -2.46 0.68 -7.54
C ASP A 79 -3.28 1.16 -6.35
N LYS A 80 -2.78 0.93 -5.13
CA LYS A 80 -3.30 1.63 -3.97
C LYS A 80 -2.97 3.10 -4.18
N PRO A 81 -3.96 4.00 -4.21
CA PRO A 81 -3.66 5.42 -4.25
C PRO A 81 -2.77 5.74 -3.05
N ASP A 82 -1.68 6.47 -3.28
CA ASP A 82 -0.75 6.85 -2.22
C ASP A 82 -1.49 7.57 -1.09
N PHE A 83 -2.60 8.24 -1.40
CA PHE A 83 -3.46 8.97 -0.47
C PHE A 83 -4.91 8.51 -0.57
N GLN A 84 -5.52 8.16 0.55
CA GLN A 84 -6.92 7.76 0.69
C GLN A 84 -7.63 8.64 1.70
N ALA A 85 -8.95 8.78 1.54
CA ALA A 85 -9.80 9.39 2.56
C ALA A 85 -10.94 8.46 2.92
N MET A 86 -11.31 8.41 4.20
CA MET A 86 -12.53 7.78 4.68
C MET A 86 -13.37 8.79 5.44
N THR A 87 -14.68 8.78 5.20
CA THR A 87 -15.67 9.46 6.02
C THR A 87 -16.28 8.45 6.97
N VAL A 88 -16.12 8.68 8.27
CA VAL A 88 -16.61 7.80 9.32
C VAL A 88 -17.75 8.49 10.08
N VAL A 89 -18.88 7.81 10.18
CA VAL A 89 -20.00 8.20 11.04
C VAL A 89 -20.03 7.26 12.23
N PHE A 90 -19.74 7.79 13.41
CA PHE A 90 -19.70 7.05 14.66
C PHE A 90 -21.11 6.86 15.26
N GLY A 91 -21.31 5.69 15.86
CA GLY A 91 -22.55 5.35 16.58
C GLY A 91 -22.72 6.14 17.88
N GLU A 92 -21.62 6.63 18.45
CA GLU A 92 -21.58 7.47 19.65
C GLU A 92 -20.85 8.79 19.35
N PRO A 93 -21.07 9.86 20.12
CA PRO A 93 -20.31 11.09 19.96
C PRO A 93 -18.81 10.83 20.13
N ILE A 94 -17.96 11.49 19.36
CA ILE A 94 -16.49 11.38 19.44
C ILE A 94 -16.02 11.66 20.87
N SER A 95 -16.62 12.64 21.55
CA SER A 95 -16.33 12.94 22.96
C SER A 95 -16.69 11.81 23.93
N GLN A 96 -17.68 10.99 23.62
CA GLN A 96 -18.03 9.79 24.39
C GLN A 96 -17.01 8.68 24.13
N ILE A 97 -16.56 8.51 22.89
CA ILE A 97 -15.50 7.56 22.51
C ILE A 97 -14.19 7.92 23.20
N ASP A 98 -13.84 9.20 23.24
CA ASP A 98 -12.65 9.70 23.96
C ASP A 98 -12.69 9.31 25.44
N ARG A 99 -13.86 9.40 26.07
CA ARG A 99 -14.06 9.06 27.48
C ARG A 99 -14.11 7.57 27.76
N SER A 100 -14.55 6.75 26.80
CA SER A 100 -14.72 5.31 27.00
C SER A 100 -13.46 4.51 26.66
N ILE A 101 -12.80 4.86 25.56
CA ILE A 101 -11.62 4.12 25.08
C ILE A 101 -10.34 4.72 25.64
N PHE A 102 -10.23 6.05 25.68
CA PHE A 102 -8.99 6.77 26.00
C PHE A 102 -8.98 7.37 27.42
N GLU A 103 -9.72 6.77 28.35
CA GLU A 103 -9.76 7.19 29.76
C GLU A 103 -8.37 7.09 30.43
N ASP A 104 -7.66 5.99 30.20
CA ASP A 104 -6.31 5.78 30.73
C ASP A 104 -5.25 6.29 29.75
N ALA A 105 -5.03 7.61 29.77
CA ALA A 105 -4.01 8.25 28.93
C ALA A 105 -2.58 7.72 29.19
N ALA A 106 -2.29 7.14 30.36
CA ALA A 106 -0.98 6.56 30.64
C ALA A 106 -0.78 5.23 29.92
N ALA A 107 -1.83 4.43 29.80
CA ALA A 107 -1.80 3.18 29.02
C ALA A 107 -1.75 3.44 27.51
N TRP A 108 -2.49 4.44 27.01
CA TRP A 108 -2.61 4.72 25.57
C TRP A 108 -1.55 5.69 25.04
N GLY A 109 -0.94 6.52 25.89
CA GLY A 109 -0.04 7.60 25.48
C GLY A 109 -0.74 8.79 24.80
N VAL A 110 -2.07 8.71 24.63
CA VAL A 110 -2.94 9.71 24.03
C VAL A 110 -4.27 9.74 24.78
N CYS A 111 -4.98 10.87 24.72
CA CYS A 111 -6.23 11.10 25.46
C CYS A 111 -7.48 11.25 24.57
N SER A 112 -7.34 11.03 23.26
CA SER A 112 -8.46 11.14 22.32
C SER A 112 -8.26 10.27 21.09
N LEU A 113 -9.37 9.93 20.44
CA LEU A 113 -9.39 9.24 19.16
C LEU A 113 -8.62 10.02 18.09
N GLN A 114 -8.78 11.34 18.06
CA GLN A 114 -8.01 12.20 17.16
C GLN A 114 -6.50 12.10 17.44
N GLY A 115 -6.09 12.12 18.71
CA GLY A 115 -4.68 11.96 19.10
C GLY A 115 -4.14 10.60 18.69
N TRP A 116 -4.92 9.54 18.90
CA TRP A 116 -4.57 8.18 18.50
C TRP A 116 -4.39 8.05 16.99
N VAL A 117 -5.36 8.50 16.18
CA VAL A 117 -5.25 8.45 14.71
C VAL A 117 -4.07 9.28 14.21
N ASN A 118 -3.87 10.48 14.77
CA ASN A 118 -2.78 11.36 14.35
C ASN A 118 -1.39 10.88 14.78
N SER A 119 -1.30 9.88 15.68
CA SER A 119 -0.03 9.26 16.07
C SER A 119 0.54 8.34 14.98
N TYR A 120 -0.30 7.88 14.05
CA TYR A 120 0.14 7.11 12.89
C TYR A 120 0.75 8.03 11.83
N GLU A 121 1.90 7.59 11.30
CA GLU A 121 2.58 8.31 10.22
C GLU A 121 1.67 8.41 9.00
N SER A 122 1.64 9.60 8.41
CA SER A 122 0.84 9.94 7.23
C SER A 122 -0.67 9.66 7.40
N VAL A 123 -1.24 9.78 8.60
CA VAL A 123 -2.69 9.75 8.83
C VAL A 123 -3.16 10.99 9.59
N ARG A 124 -4.29 11.58 9.19
CA ARG A 124 -4.87 12.78 9.79
C ARG A 124 -6.36 12.62 10.03
N PHE A 125 -6.80 13.02 11.21
CA PHE A 125 -8.20 13.03 11.63
C PHE A 125 -8.74 14.46 11.69
N VAL A 126 -9.88 14.69 11.05
CA VAL A 126 -10.61 15.97 11.08
C VAL A 126 -12.06 15.70 11.47
N ALA A 127 -12.45 16.14 12.68
CA ALA A 127 -13.86 16.11 13.09
C ALA A 127 -14.66 17.14 12.27
N ILE A 128 -15.75 16.68 11.65
CA ILE A 128 -16.71 17.53 10.93
C ILE A 128 -17.83 17.97 11.88
N ASN A 129 -18.26 17.07 12.76
CA ASN A 129 -19.23 17.31 13.82
C ASN A 129 -19.05 16.25 14.94
N ASP A 130 -19.92 16.26 15.94
CA ASP A 130 -19.83 15.37 17.11
C ASP A 130 -19.83 13.87 16.77
N HIS A 131 -20.37 13.46 15.63
CA HIS A 131 -20.49 12.05 15.21
C HIS A 131 -19.77 11.73 13.91
N THR A 132 -19.16 12.69 13.23
CA THR A 132 -18.59 12.49 11.89
C THR A 132 -17.18 13.02 11.83
N ALA A 133 -16.28 12.22 11.30
CA ALA A 133 -14.92 12.64 11.00
C ALA A 133 -14.49 12.19 9.61
N VAL A 134 -13.61 12.98 9.01
CA VAL A 134 -12.85 12.59 7.82
C VAL A 134 -11.46 12.21 8.28
N ILE A 135 -11.03 11.02 7.88
CA ILE A 135 -9.68 10.52 8.11
C ILE A 135 -9.00 10.41 6.77
N THR A 136 -7.85 11.05 6.62
CA THR A 136 -7.03 10.94 5.42
C THR A 136 -5.73 10.26 5.74
N GLY A 137 -5.17 9.50 4.80
CA GLY A 137 -3.84 8.97 4.99
C GLY A 137 -3.32 8.06 3.91
N GLU A 138 -2.08 7.61 4.12
CA GLU A 138 -1.29 6.86 3.15
C GLU A 138 -0.97 5.46 3.72
N TYR A 139 0.28 5.21 4.07
CA TYR A 139 0.84 3.92 4.50
C TYR A 139 0.07 3.21 5.62
N ASN A 140 -0.35 3.94 6.66
CA ASN A 140 -1.03 3.37 7.83
C ASN A 140 -2.57 3.46 7.78
N PHE A 141 -3.13 3.88 6.64
CA PHE A 141 -4.57 4.13 6.52
C PHE A 141 -5.41 2.86 6.78
N GLU A 142 -4.99 1.72 6.24
CA GLU A 142 -5.73 0.45 6.40
C GLU A 142 -5.68 -0.06 7.85
N GLN A 143 -4.56 0.13 8.54
CA GLN A 143 -4.40 -0.28 9.94
C GLN A 143 -5.32 0.53 10.85
N VAL A 144 -5.43 1.84 10.60
CA VAL A 144 -6.36 2.71 11.31
C VAL A 144 -7.80 2.27 11.03
N LYS A 145 -8.16 2.01 9.77
CA LYS A 145 -9.49 1.51 9.39
C LYS A 145 -9.87 0.22 10.14
N VAL A 146 -9.00 -0.79 10.07
CA VAL A 146 -9.24 -2.11 10.70
C VAL A 146 -9.42 -1.96 12.21
N TRP A 147 -8.65 -1.09 12.85
CA TRP A 147 -8.79 -0.84 14.28
C TRP A 147 -10.12 -0.16 14.60
N LEU A 148 -10.51 0.86 13.83
CA LEU A 148 -11.78 1.56 14.02
C LEU A 148 -12.98 0.61 13.90
N GLU A 149 -13.00 -0.25 12.88
CA GLU A 149 -14.07 -1.24 12.66
C GLU A 149 -14.18 -2.25 13.80
N LYS A 150 -13.07 -2.53 14.49
CA LYS A 150 -13.01 -3.54 15.56
C LYS A 150 -13.34 -2.99 16.94
N TYR A 151 -12.93 -1.76 17.23
CA TYR A 151 -12.93 -1.23 18.60
C TYR A 151 -13.85 -0.01 18.80
N VAL A 152 -14.33 0.62 17.73
CA VAL A 152 -15.18 1.80 17.81
C VAL A 152 -16.57 1.49 17.26
N PRO A 153 -17.66 1.95 17.92
CA PRO A 153 -19.00 1.82 17.36
C PRO A 153 -19.12 2.70 16.10
N ILE A 154 -19.15 2.08 14.92
CA ILE A 154 -19.31 2.75 13.63
C ILE A 154 -20.71 2.49 13.09
N LYS A 155 -21.37 3.56 12.64
CA LYS A 155 -22.66 3.49 11.94
C LYS A 155 -22.48 3.33 10.43
N SER A 156 -21.55 4.07 9.84
CA SER A 156 -21.16 3.94 8.43
C SER A 156 -19.73 4.40 8.20
N LEU A 157 -19.07 3.80 7.22
CA LEU A 157 -17.72 4.15 6.79
C LEU A 157 -17.68 4.08 5.26
N GLU A 158 -17.25 5.16 4.62
CA GLU A 158 -17.13 5.27 3.17
C GLU A 158 -15.69 5.68 2.83
N ILE A 159 -15.06 4.98 1.88
CA ILE A 159 -13.70 5.26 1.39
C ILE A 159 -13.80 5.89 0.01
N SER A 160 -13.03 6.96 -0.20
CA SER A 160 -12.89 7.68 -1.47
C SER A 160 -11.46 7.70 -1.96
#